data_AF-A0A1Z9N923-F1
#
_entry.id   AF-A0A1Z9N923-F1
#
_cell.length_a   1.000
_cell.length_b   1.000
_cell.length_c   1.000
_cell.angle_alpha   90.00
_cell.angle_beta   90.00
_cell.angle_gamma   90.00
#
_symmetry.space_group_name_H-M   'P 1'
#
loop_
_entity.id
_entity.type
_entity.pdbx_description
1 polymer ?
#
loop_
_entity_poly.entity_id
_entity_poly.type
_entity_poly.pdbx_seq_one_letter_code
_entity_poly.pdbx_strand_id
1 'polypeptide(L)' 'RVIIDETSLQFLEGAEIDYSEELIGSSFKINNPNASSSCGCGTSFSFSPSFE' A
#
# COMPACT_ATOMS: atom_id res chain seq x y z
N ARG A 1 4.09 5.11 16.51
CA ARG A 1 3.25 6.22 16.02
C ARG A 1 3.33 6.20 14.50
N VAL A 2 2.20 6.15 13.81
CA VAL A 2 2.16 6.23 12.34
C VAL A 2 2.04 7.70 11.95
N ILE A 3 2.81 8.13 10.96
CA ILE A 3 2.79 9.48 10.41
C ILE A 3 2.59 9.34 8.91
N ILE A 4 1.62 10.08 8.38
CA ILE A 4 1.25 10.09 6.97
C ILE A 4 1.12 11.57 6.59
N ASP A 5 1.69 11.96 5.46
CA ASP A 5 1.48 13.30 4.92
C ASP A 5 0.10 13.40 4.24
N GLU A 6 -0.43 14.61 4.13
CA GLU A 6 -1.78 14.85 3.60
C GLU A 6 -1.94 14.39 2.14
N THR A 7 -0.88 14.46 1.33
CA THR A 7 -0.95 14.05 -0.08
C THR A 7 -1.02 12.54 -0.20
N SER A 8 -0.32 11.81 0.67
CA SER A 8 -0.35 10.34 0.73
C SER A 8 -1.65 9.79 1.31
N LEU A 9 -2.35 10.55 2.15
CA LEU A 9 -3.55 10.10 2.85
C LEU A 9 -4.66 9.61 1.91
N GLN A 10 -4.91 10.35 0.81
CA GLN A 10 -5.92 9.97 -0.18
C GLN A 10 -5.61 8.65 -0.89
N PHE A 11 -4.32 8.31 -1.03
CA PHE A 11 -3.91 7.07 -1.69
C PHE A 11 -3.97 5.87 -0.75
N LEU A 12 -3.97 6.10 0.56
CA LEU A 12 -3.98 5.06 1.60
C LEU A 12 -5.33 4.96 2.32
N GLU A 13 -6.34 5.70 1.87
CA GLU A 13 -7.67 5.66 2.48
C GLU A 13 -8.25 4.25 2.37
N GLY A 14 -8.56 3.65 3.54
CA GLY A 14 -9.05 2.27 3.62
C GLY A 14 -8.00 1.18 3.36
N ALA A 15 -6.72 1.54 3.19
CA ALA A 15 -5.65 0.56 3.04
C ALA A 15 -5.25 -0.07 4.39
N GLU A 16 -4.92 -1.35 4.34
CA GLU A 16 -4.35 -2.12 5.44
C GLU A 16 -2.85 -2.31 5.19
N ILE A 17 -2.03 -2.05 6.22
CA ILE A 17 -0.56 -2.16 6.13
C ILE A 17 -0.09 -3.16 7.17
N ASP A 18 0.45 -4.27 6.68
CA ASP A 18 1.03 -5.33 7.49
C ASP A 18 2.56 -5.25 7.47
N TYR A 19 3.19 -5.48 8.61
CA TYR A 19 4.63 -5.66 8.68
C TYR A 19 4.97 -7.14 8.78
N SER A 20 5.80 -7.63 7.87
CA SER A 20 6.21 -9.03 7.78
C SER A 20 7.71 -9.14 7.97
N GLU A 21 8.13 -9.94 8.94
CA GLU A 21 9.53 -10.35 9.11
C GLU A 21 9.69 -11.80 8.65
N GLU A 22 10.43 -11.98 7.56
CA GLU A 22 10.74 -13.29 7.00
C GLU A 22 12.25 -13.55 7.10
N LEU A 23 12.67 -14.80 6.91
CA LEU A 23 14.10 -15.19 6.97
C LEU A 23 14.98 -14.38 5.99
N ILE A 24 14.40 -13.92 4.89
CA ILE A 24 15.09 -13.17 3.83
C ILE A 24 15.10 -11.66 4.05
N GLY A 25 14.42 -11.16 5.09
CA GLY A 25 14.31 -9.74 5.39
C GLY A 25 12.93 -9.33 5.88
N SER A 26 12.76 -8.05 6.13
CA SER A 26 11.51 -7.47 6.60
C SER A 26 10.94 -6.44 5.62
N SER A 27 9.63 -6.42 5.48
CA SER A 27 8.93 -5.53 4.55
C SER A 27 7.54 -5.16 5.05
N PHE A 28 7.03 -4.04 4.53
CA PHE A 28 5.62 -3.68 4.64
C PHE A 28 4.86 -4.24 3.44
N LYS A 29 3.76 -4.94 3.71
CA LYS A 29 2.79 -5.41 2.72
C LYS A 29 1.59 -4.46 2.77
N ILE A 30 1.24 -3.89 1.62
CA ILE A 30 0.16 -2.90 1.52
C ILE A 30 -1.01 -3.54 0.78
N ASN A 31 -2.13 -3.69 1.49
CA ASN A 31 -3.40 -4.16 0.95
C ASN A 31 -4.32 -2.95 0.78
N ASN A 32 -4.43 -2.44 -0.44
CA ASN A 32 -5.20 -1.23 -0.73
C ASN A 32 -6.38 -1.54 -1.67
N PRO A 33 -7.64 -1.39 -1.23
CA PRO A 33 -8.81 -1.65 -2.08
C PRO A 33 -8.91 -0.69 -3.28
N ASN A 34 -8.25 0.47 -3.22
CA ASN A 34 -8.22 1.45 -4.29
C ASN A 34 -7.05 1.23 -5.26
N ALA A 35 -6.21 0.21 -5.05
CA ALA A 35 -5.14 -0.13 -5.97
C ALA A 35 -5.71 -0.80 -7.22
N SER A 36 -5.31 -0.32 -8.39
CA SER A 36 -5.67 -0.91 -9.68
C SER A 36 -4.78 -2.09 -10.07
N SER A 37 -3.57 -2.12 -9.52
CA SER A 37 -2.62 -3.21 -9.66
C SER A 37 -1.66 -3.22 -8.49
N SER A 38 -1.16 -4.41 -8.14
CA SER A 38 -0.12 -4.59 -7.14
C SER A 38 1.05 -5.38 -7.73
N CYS A 39 2.26 -5.11 -7.22
CA CYS A 39 3.43 -5.92 -7.53
C CYS A 39 3.36 -7.24 -6.74
N GLY A 40 3.82 -8.34 -7.33
CA GLY A 40 3.76 -9.67 -6.69
C GLY A 40 4.52 -9.79 -5.37
N CYS A 41 5.45 -8.87 -5.06
CA CYS A 41 6.13 -8.80 -3.76
C CYS A 41 5.37 -7.99 -2.69
N GLY A 42 4.23 -7.37 -3.03
CA GLY A 42 3.33 -6.69 -2.09
C GLY A 42 3.80 -5.31 -1.59
N THR A 43 4.91 -4.79 -2.11
CA THR A 43 5.53 -3.53 -1.64
C THR A 43 5.16 -2.31 -2.47
N SER A 44 4.51 -2.51 -3.63
CA SER A 44 4.21 -1.46 -4.59
C SER A 44 2.84 -1.69 -5.22
N PHE A 45 2.14 -0.60 -5.50
CA PHE A 45 0.83 -0.63 -6.15
C PHE A 45 0.68 0.57 -7.10
N SER A 46 -0.21 0.43 -8.08
CA SER A 46 -0.65 1.56 -8.91
C SER A 46 -2.05 1.97 -8.49
N PHE A 47 -2.31 3.28 -8.54
CA PHE A 47 -3.62 3.85 -8.32
C PHE A 47 -4.16 4.31 -9.69
N SER A 48 -5.27 3.74 -10.16
CA SER A 48 -6.01 4.32 -11.28
C SER A 48 -7.38 4.78 -10.77
N PRO A 49 -7.63 6.10 -10.68
CA PRO A 49 -8.98 6.57 -10.43
C PRO A 49 -9.86 6.11 -11.60
N SER A 50 -11.06 5.59 -11.30
CA SER A 50 -12.02 5.09 -12.29
C SER A 50 -12.68 6.19 -13.13
N PHE A 51 -11.98 7.28 -13.39
CA PHE A 51 -12.38 8.31 -14.35
C PHE A 51 -11.61 8.09 -15.65
N GLU A 52 -12.06 7.09 -16.41
CA GLU A 52 -12.22 7.22 -17.85
C GLU A 52 -13.69 7.55 -18.15
#